data_AF-A0A0G2AM63-F1
#
_entry.id   AF-A0A0G2AM63-F1
#
_cell.length_a   1.000
_cell.length_b   1.000
_cell.length_c   1.000
_cell.angle_alpha   90.00
_cell.angle_beta   90.00
_cell.angle_gamma   90.00
#
_symmetry.space_group_name_H-M   'P 1'
#
loop_
_entity.id
_entity.type
_entity.pdbx_description
1 polymer ?
#
loop_
_entity_poly.entity_id
_entity_poly.type
_entity_poly.pdbx_seq_one_letter_code
_entity_poly.pdbx_strand_id
1 'polypeptide(L)'
;MTKARIFFFIMLSFAGGIAGRSFIEIPYTVLFPIFIIGFLVILAGLLRKKKQFWATGLMILAVLVGIVRYDYYDYSQPVLRELYGKSFTFEGYVFREPSRSDKALNFSFRVESLEGTVLDRPFLVRVTTRRYPEYEIGDVLVVRGVIKEPENLNGFDYAAYLKKDGIFAVVSFPVIEEKGGRKGNPIVLFLSSVKHAFEEKIDAALPEPYGALAKGLLLGERESIPDDLKQAFNRAGVTHIVALSGYNITIVGSF
;
A
#
# COMPACT_ATOMS: atom_id res chain seq x y z
N MET A 1 -7.00 -4.94 -38.58
CA MET A 1 -6.97 -5.51 -37.22
C MET A 1 -8.31 -5.27 -36.54
N THR A 2 -8.85 -6.27 -35.83
CA THR A 2 -10.03 -6.09 -34.97
C THR A 2 -9.68 -5.24 -33.75
N LYS A 3 -10.67 -4.55 -33.16
CA LYS A 3 -10.46 -3.70 -31.97
C LYS A 3 -9.78 -4.46 -30.82
N ALA A 4 -10.19 -5.72 -30.59
CA ALA A 4 -9.60 -6.59 -29.58
C ALA A 4 -8.11 -6.88 -29.80
N ARG A 5 -7.67 -7.10 -31.05
CA ARG A 5 -6.25 -7.32 -31.36
C ARG A 5 -5.41 -6.07 -31.10
N ILE A 6 -5.93 -4.89 -31.44
CA ILE A 6 -5.26 -3.61 -31.18
C ILE A 6 -5.07 -3.42 -29.66
N PHE A 7 -6.12 -3.67 -28.87
CA PHE A 7 -6.05 -3.59 -27.41
C PHE A 7 -5.05 -4.60 -26.82
N PHE A 8 -5.08 -5.85 -27.28
CA PHE A 8 -4.15 -6.88 -26.82
C PHE A 8 -2.68 -6.48 -27.05
N PHE A 9 -2.34 -6.00 -28.25
CA PHE A 9 -0.97 -5.57 -28.55
C PHE A 9 -0.56 -4.33 -27.75
N ILE A 10 -1.47 -3.39 -27.49
CA ILE A 10 -1.19 -2.23 -26.61
C ILE A 10 -0.85 -2.71 -25.19
N MET A 11 -1.62 -3.64 -24.63
CA MET A 11 -1.34 -4.21 -23.32
C MET A 11 -0.01 -4.97 -23.29
N LEU A 12 0.28 -5.74 -24.34
CA LEU A 12 1.55 -6.46 -24.47
C LEU A 12 2.75 -5.50 -24.57
N SER A 13 2.60 -4.41 -25.31
CA SER A 13 3.61 -3.35 -25.40
C SER A 13 3.84 -2.64 -24.06
N PHE A 14 2.77 -2.35 -23.32
CA PHE A 14 2.88 -1.79 -21.97
C PHE A 14 3.63 -2.73 -21.01
N ALA A 15 3.25 -4.01 -20.98
CA ALA A 15 3.95 -5.02 -20.17
C ALA A 15 5.41 -5.18 -20.61
N GLY A 16 5.68 -5.14 -21.92
CA GLY A 16 7.02 -5.17 -22.48
C GLY A 16 7.87 -3.96 -22.07
N GLY A 17 7.27 -2.76 -21.96
CA GLY A 17 7.94 -1.57 -21.45
C GLY A 17 8.36 -1.70 -19.98
N ILE A 18 7.47 -2.24 -19.14
CA ILE A 18 7.77 -2.53 -17.73
C ILE A 18 8.91 -3.56 -17.63
N ALA A 19 8.80 -4.68 -18.35
CA ALA A 19 9.79 -5.75 -18.33
C ALA A 19 11.15 -5.25 -18.84
N GLY A 20 11.18 -4.54 -19.97
CA GLY A 20 12.41 -4.01 -20.54
C GLY A 20 13.14 -3.06 -19.59
N ARG A 21 12.40 -2.17 -18.91
CA ARG A 21 12.99 -1.26 -17.91
C ARG A 21 13.48 -1.98 -16.65
N SER A 22 12.88 -3.11 -16.30
CA SER A 22 13.30 -3.93 -15.15
C SER A 22 14.67 -4.58 -15.33
N PHE A 23 15.15 -4.76 -16.57
CA PHE A 23 16.46 -5.36 -16.84
C PHE A 23 17.51 -4.34 -17.32
N ILE A 24 17.09 -3.23 -17.95
CA ILE A 24 17.98 -2.25 -18.56
C ILE A 24 17.65 -0.85 -18.04
N GLU A 25 18.64 -0.14 -17.52
CA GLU A 25 18.53 1.28 -17.20
C GLU A 25 18.57 2.11 -18.49
N ILE A 26 17.42 2.70 -18.86
CA ILE A 26 17.30 3.52 -20.06
C ILE A 26 17.38 5.00 -19.63
N PRO A 27 18.37 5.77 -20.08
CA PRO A 27 18.46 7.18 -19.72
C PRO A 27 17.30 7.99 -20.32
N TYR A 28 16.81 8.98 -19.57
CA TYR A 28 15.71 9.86 -20.00
C TYR A 28 15.98 10.59 -21.32
N THR A 29 17.25 10.80 -21.67
CA THR A 29 17.69 11.38 -22.96
C THR A 29 17.29 10.52 -24.16
N VAL A 30 17.13 9.21 -23.98
CA VAL A 30 16.68 8.27 -25.02
C VAL A 30 15.16 8.15 -25.05
N LEU A 31 14.46 8.37 -23.92
CA LEU A 31 13.00 8.30 -23.87
C LEU A 31 12.32 9.46 -24.60
N PHE A 32 12.88 10.66 -24.52
CA PHE A 32 12.33 11.86 -25.18
C PHE A 32 12.23 11.75 -26.72
N PRO A 33 13.27 11.32 -27.47
CA PRO A 33 13.14 11.12 -28.91
C PRO A 33 12.17 9.99 -29.28
N ILE A 34 12.08 8.91 -28.49
CA ILE A 34 11.11 7.83 -28.70
C ILE A 34 9.67 8.34 -28.54
N PHE A 35 9.43 9.24 -27.59
CA PHE A 35 8.14 9.93 -27.41
C PHE A 35 7.77 10.76 -28.65
N ILE A 36 8.71 11.56 -29.16
CA ILE A 36 8.50 12.36 -30.38
C ILE A 36 8.19 11.45 -31.57
N ILE A 37 8.92 10.35 -31.76
CA ILE A 37 8.68 9.39 -32.84
C ILE A 37 7.29 8.77 -32.71
N GLY A 38 6.90 8.32 -31.51
CA GLY A 38 5.57 7.78 -31.25
C GLY A 38 4.45 8.77 -31.60
N PHE A 39 4.62 10.03 -31.21
CA PHE A 39 3.68 11.11 -31.51
C PHE A 39 3.59 11.45 -33.01
N LEU A 40 4.74 11.51 -33.71
CA LEU A 40 4.78 11.75 -35.16
C LEU A 40 4.13 10.61 -35.96
N VAL A 41 4.30 9.35 -35.53
CA VAL A 41 3.67 8.18 -36.14
C VAL A 41 2.14 8.21 -35.95
N ILE A 42 1.68 8.66 -34.77
CA ILE A 42 0.25 8.92 -34.51
C ILE A 42 -0.29 9.98 -35.45
N LEU A 43 0.40 11.12 -35.56
CA LEU A 43 -0.02 12.25 -36.38
C LEU A 43 -0.07 11.87 -37.88
N ALA A 44 0.95 11.17 -38.36
CA ALA A 44 1.00 10.65 -39.72
C ALA A 44 -0.13 9.62 -39.99
N GLY A 45 -0.46 8.79 -39.00
CA GLY A 45 -1.57 7.82 -39.09
C GLY A 45 -2.94 8.48 -39.16
N LEU A 46 -3.15 9.57 -38.40
CA LEU A 46 -4.37 10.39 -38.43
C LEU A 46 -4.51 11.12 -39.77
N LEU A 47 -3.45 11.78 -40.24
CA LEU A 47 -3.41 12.50 -41.52
C LEU A 47 -3.66 11.57 -42.72
N ARG A 48 -3.12 10.34 -42.69
CA ARG A 48 -3.28 9.35 -43.75
C ARG A 48 -4.52 8.45 -43.60
N LYS A 49 -5.34 8.65 -42.55
CA LYS A 49 -6.51 7.81 -42.19
C LYS A 49 -6.22 6.30 -42.16
N LYS A 50 -4.96 5.89 -41.96
CA LYS A 50 -4.57 4.48 -41.93
C LYS A 50 -4.54 3.96 -40.49
N LYS A 51 -5.52 3.11 -40.14
CA LYS A 51 -5.67 2.52 -38.80
C LYS A 51 -4.41 1.81 -38.27
N GLN A 52 -3.57 1.28 -39.15
CA GLN A 52 -2.32 0.59 -38.78
C GLN A 52 -1.28 1.54 -38.19
N PHE A 53 -1.11 2.74 -38.76
CA PHE A 53 -0.09 3.70 -38.34
C PHE A 53 -0.42 4.34 -36.98
N TRP A 54 -1.69 4.66 -36.74
CA TRP A 54 -2.07 5.17 -35.42
C TRP A 54 -1.96 4.09 -34.32
N ALA A 55 -2.27 2.84 -34.65
CA ALA A 55 -2.13 1.71 -33.71
C ALA A 55 -0.66 1.45 -33.32
N THR A 56 0.29 1.51 -34.27
CA THR A 56 1.71 1.36 -33.97
C THR A 56 2.24 2.52 -33.12
N GLY A 57 1.80 3.75 -33.39
CA GLY A 57 2.15 4.90 -32.56
C GLY A 57 1.64 4.78 -31.11
N LEU A 58 0.42 4.28 -30.92
CA LEU A 58 -0.12 3.97 -29.59
C LEU A 58 0.66 2.87 -28.86
N MET A 59 1.14 1.85 -29.57
CA MET A 59 1.99 0.81 -28.97
C MET A 59 3.31 1.40 -28.45
N ILE A 60 3.95 2.29 -29.21
CA ILE A 60 5.18 2.97 -28.78
C ILE A 60 4.94 3.81 -27.52
N LEU A 61 3.83 4.57 -27.49
CA LEU A 61 3.46 5.33 -26.29
C LEU A 61 3.17 4.41 -25.10
N ALA A 62 2.52 3.26 -25.32
CA ALA A 62 2.25 2.30 -24.25
C ALA A 62 3.54 1.72 -23.65
N VAL A 63 4.57 1.45 -24.47
CA VAL A 63 5.91 1.06 -23.97
C VAL A 63 6.48 2.16 -23.08
N LEU A 64 6.45 3.43 -23.53
CA LEU A 64 6.98 4.56 -22.77
C LEU A 64 6.25 4.77 -21.44
N VAL A 65 4.91 4.67 -21.44
CA VAL A 65 4.11 4.73 -20.20
C VAL A 65 4.50 3.59 -19.26
N GLY A 66 4.77 2.39 -19.77
CA GLY A 66 5.29 1.27 -18.99
C GLY A 66 6.65 1.56 -18.36
N ILE A 67 7.58 2.13 -19.12
CA ILE A 67 8.92 2.51 -18.64
C ILE A 67 8.82 3.59 -17.55
N VAL A 68 8.09 4.68 -17.81
CA VAL A 68 7.89 5.77 -16.84
C VAL A 68 7.20 5.27 -15.58
N ARG A 69 6.26 4.32 -15.70
CA ARG A 69 5.57 3.72 -14.55
C ARG A 69 6.51 2.90 -13.68
N TYR A 70 7.46 2.18 -14.29
CA TYR A 70 8.52 1.46 -13.58
C TYR A 70 9.47 2.45 -12.91
N ASP A 71 9.95 3.47 -13.64
CA ASP A 71 10.83 4.51 -13.09
C ASP A 71 10.20 5.22 -11.90
N TYR A 72 8.92 5.57 -11.97
CA TYR A 72 8.21 6.15 -10.85
C TYR A 72 8.17 5.21 -9.64
N TYR A 73 8.02 3.90 -9.85
CA TYR A 73 8.03 2.91 -8.79
C TYR A 73 9.44 2.70 -8.20
N ASP A 74 10.46 2.60 -9.05
CA ASP A 74 11.85 2.37 -8.64
C ASP A 74 12.45 3.62 -7.96
N TYR A 75 12.22 4.81 -8.52
CA TYR A 75 12.63 6.09 -7.93
C TYR A 75 11.95 6.38 -6.59
N SER A 76 10.74 5.85 -6.38
CA SER A 76 10.04 5.96 -5.10
C SER A 76 10.61 5.07 -3.99
N GLN A 77 11.55 4.16 -4.31
CA GLN A 77 12.22 3.36 -3.28
C GLN A 77 13.29 4.21 -2.57
N PRO A 78 13.16 4.44 -1.25
CA PRO A 78 14.22 5.06 -0.48
C PRO A 78 15.44 4.14 -0.43
N VAL A 79 16.64 4.70 -0.60
CA VAL A 79 17.89 3.95 -0.42
C VAL A 79 18.14 3.80 1.08
N LEU A 80 17.61 2.73 1.68
CA LEU A 80 17.74 2.46 3.12
C LEU A 80 18.93 1.53 3.46
N ARG A 81 19.69 1.07 2.46
CA ARG A 81 20.79 0.11 2.65
C ARG A 81 21.81 0.55 3.70
N GLU A 82 22.10 1.85 3.75
CA GLU A 82 23.08 2.43 4.70
C GLU A 82 22.52 2.62 6.12
N LEU A 83 21.20 2.55 6.26
CA LEU A 83 20.47 2.70 7.52
C LEU A 83 20.19 1.36 8.20
N TYR A 84 20.24 0.25 7.46
CA TYR A 84 20.00 -1.07 8.03
C TYR A 84 21.04 -1.44 9.10
N GLY A 85 20.55 -2.02 10.19
CA GLY A 85 21.37 -2.47 11.33
C GLY A 85 21.78 -1.36 12.29
N LYS A 86 21.45 -0.10 12.01
CA LYS A 86 21.75 1.05 12.88
C LYS A 86 20.48 1.52 13.61
N SER A 87 20.70 2.07 14.80
CA SER A 87 19.64 2.73 15.58
C SER A 87 19.57 4.20 15.21
N PHE A 88 18.37 4.69 14.91
CA PHE A 88 18.13 6.11 14.66
C PHE A 88 16.89 6.58 15.42
N THR A 89 16.74 7.89 15.53
CA THR A 89 15.51 8.53 16.03
C THR A 89 14.74 9.06 14.82
N PHE A 90 13.51 8.58 14.65
CA PHE A 90 12.59 8.92 13.57
C PHE A 90 11.52 9.84 14.12
N GLU A 91 11.16 10.88 13.37
CA GLU A 91 9.93 11.62 13.61
C GLU A 91 8.98 11.46 12.42
N GLY A 92 7.69 11.37 12.73
CA GLY A 92 6.68 11.07 11.73
C GLY A 92 5.30 10.85 12.33
N TYR A 93 4.43 10.22 11.57
CA TYR A 93 3.06 9.92 12.00
C TYR A 93 2.58 8.54 11.56
N VAL A 94 1.58 8.02 12.27
CA VAL A 94 0.92 6.76 11.94
C VAL A 94 0.11 6.93 10.66
N PHE A 95 0.52 6.26 9.57
CA PHE A 95 -0.06 6.44 8.25
C PHE A 95 -1.27 5.53 7.98
N ARG A 96 -1.26 4.30 8.51
CA ARG A 96 -2.36 3.33 8.40
C ARG A 96 -2.71 2.79 9.76
N GLU A 97 -3.96 2.31 9.87
CA GLU A 97 -4.50 1.75 11.09
C GLU A 97 -3.60 0.64 11.65
N PRO A 98 -3.36 0.63 12.96
CA PRO A 98 -2.64 -0.46 13.58
C PRO A 98 -3.42 -1.78 13.46
N SER A 99 -2.75 -2.81 13.00
CA SER A 99 -3.16 -4.19 13.18
C SER A 99 -2.87 -4.61 14.63
N ARG A 100 -3.93 -5.00 15.34
CA ARG A 100 -3.94 -5.38 16.76
C ARG A 100 -3.88 -6.90 16.85
N SER A 101 -2.76 -7.42 17.33
CA SER A 101 -2.64 -8.81 17.77
C SER A 101 -2.72 -8.88 19.30
N ASP A 102 -2.98 -10.06 19.87
CA ASP A 102 -3.09 -10.26 21.32
C ASP A 102 -1.90 -9.69 22.11
N LYS A 103 -0.69 -9.76 21.54
CA LYS A 103 0.57 -9.39 22.21
C LYS A 103 1.30 -8.20 21.60
N ALA A 104 0.97 -7.84 20.36
CA ALA A 104 1.74 -6.89 19.59
C ALA A 104 0.84 -5.96 18.78
N LEU A 105 1.28 -4.72 18.66
CA LEU A 105 0.69 -3.70 17.81
C LEU A 105 1.59 -3.51 16.58
N ASN A 106 1.01 -3.65 15.40
CA ASN A 106 1.71 -3.46 14.14
C ASN A 106 1.11 -2.27 13.41
N PHE A 107 1.90 -1.22 13.15
CA PHE A 107 1.41 -0.09 12.38
C PHE A 107 2.40 0.34 11.30
N SER A 108 1.86 1.00 10.28
CA SER A 108 2.67 1.62 9.23
C SER A 108 2.96 3.06 9.62
N PHE A 109 4.23 3.37 9.84
CA PHE A 109 4.70 4.67 10.27
C PHE A 109 5.37 5.39 9.10
N ARG A 110 4.95 6.64 8.82
CA ARG A 110 5.61 7.48 7.82
C ARG A 110 6.70 8.30 8.48
N VAL A 111 7.94 8.03 8.13
CA VAL A 111 9.12 8.77 8.60
C VAL A 111 9.30 10.03 7.74
N GLU A 112 9.31 11.20 8.37
CA GLU A 112 9.54 12.49 7.71
C GLU A 112 10.89 13.11 8.10
N SER A 113 11.40 12.79 9.29
CA SER A 113 12.70 13.28 9.77
C SER A 113 13.48 12.14 10.42
N LEU A 114 14.79 12.16 10.24
CA LEU A 114 15.74 11.20 10.79
C LEU A 114 16.86 11.96 11.49
N GLU A 115 17.04 11.70 12.79
CA GLU A 115 17.99 12.41 13.67
C GLU A 115 17.85 13.95 13.62
N GLY A 116 16.62 14.45 13.47
CA GLY A 116 16.35 15.88 13.37
C GLY A 116 16.58 16.48 11.99
N THR A 117 17.09 15.69 11.04
CA THR A 117 17.21 16.10 9.63
C THR A 117 15.95 15.71 8.87
N VAL A 118 15.25 16.71 8.32
CA VAL A 118 14.09 16.47 7.45
C VAL A 118 14.55 15.72 6.21
N LEU A 119 13.89 14.60 5.93
CA LEU A 119 14.21 13.78 4.77
C LEU A 119 13.59 14.41 3.52
N ASP A 120 14.38 14.53 2.46
CA ASP A 120 13.87 14.88 1.13
C ASP A 120 12.84 13.86 0.63
N ARG A 121 12.96 12.61 1.09
CA ARG A 121 12.09 11.50 0.70
C ARG A 121 11.55 10.75 1.92
N PRO A 122 10.32 11.07 2.36
CA PRO A 122 9.63 10.31 3.38
C PRO A 122 9.38 8.86 2.94
N PHE A 123 9.47 7.93 3.88
CA PHE A 123 9.24 6.51 3.61
C PHE A 123 8.38 5.85 4.67
N LEU A 124 7.80 4.69 4.34
CA LEU A 124 7.02 3.91 5.29
C LEU A 124 7.87 2.81 5.93
N VAL A 125 7.73 2.70 7.24
CA VAL A 125 8.32 1.68 8.09
C VAL A 125 7.20 0.92 8.78
N ARG A 126 7.32 -0.40 8.89
CA ARG A 126 6.44 -1.18 9.75
C ARG A 126 7.02 -1.25 11.15
N VAL A 127 6.31 -0.68 12.11
CA VAL A 127 6.67 -0.71 13.52
C VAL A 127 5.89 -1.81 14.21
N THR A 128 6.59 -2.70 14.91
CA THR A 128 6.02 -3.71 15.79
C THR A 128 6.33 -3.33 17.22
N THR A 129 5.33 -3.08 18.06
CA THR A 129 5.52 -2.71 19.47
C THR A 129 4.57 -3.49 20.38
N ARG A 130 4.62 -3.24 21.69
CA ARG A 130 3.70 -3.82 22.67
C ARG A 130 2.28 -3.31 22.40
N ARG A 131 1.28 -4.07 22.85
CA ARG A 131 -0.14 -3.69 22.68
C ARG A 131 -0.48 -2.31 23.26
N TYR A 132 0.17 -1.94 24.37
CA TYR A 132 -0.06 -0.66 25.04
C TYR A 132 1.25 0.14 25.17
N PRO A 133 1.18 1.49 25.08
CA PRO A 133 -0.02 2.30 24.79
C PRO A 133 -0.54 2.11 23.35
N GLU A 134 -1.82 2.39 23.13
CA GLU A 134 -2.43 2.35 21.79
C GLU A 134 -2.13 3.63 21.02
N TYR A 135 -2.03 3.52 19.69
CA TYR A 135 -1.79 4.65 18.79
C TYR A 135 -2.84 4.64 17.68
N GLU A 136 -3.34 5.80 17.30
CA GLU A 136 -4.34 5.95 16.25
C GLU A 136 -3.74 6.51 14.96
N ILE A 137 -4.52 6.44 13.89
CA ILE A 137 -4.12 7.04 12.61
C ILE A 137 -3.92 8.54 12.79
N GLY A 138 -2.75 8.99 12.36
CA GLY A 138 -2.36 10.38 12.36
C GLY A 138 -1.63 10.85 13.60
N ASP A 139 -1.48 10.02 14.63
CA ASP A 139 -0.71 10.40 15.81
C ASP A 139 0.76 10.66 15.44
N VAL A 140 1.28 11.79 15.92
CA VAL A 140 2.66 12.22 15.67
C VAL A 140 3.56 11.65 16.77
N LEU A 141 4.48 10.78 16.35
CA LEU A 141 5.34 10.01 17.25
C LEU A 141 6.82 10.26 16.95
N VAL A 142 7.63 10.19 17.99
CA VAL A 142 9.08 10.07 17.91
C VAL A 142 9.43 8.62 18.24
N VAL A 143 10.01 7.91 17.27
CA VAL A 143 10.32 6.49 17.38
C VAL A 143 11.83 6.30 17.37
N ARG A 144 12.40 5.69 18.41
CA ARG A 144 13.82 5.35 18.48
C ARG A 144 14.01 3.84 18.44
N GLY A 145 14.71 3.36 17.42
CA GLY A 145 14.95 1.93 17.26
C GLY A 145 15.84 1.59 16.09
N VAL A 146 16.13 0.30 15.95
CA VAL A 146 16.97 -0.24 14.89
C VAL A 146 16.15 -0.50 13.64
N ILE A 147 16.53 0.11 12.52
CA ILE A 147 15.95 -0.21 11.20
C ILE A 147 16.55 -1.53 10.75
N LYS A 148 15.68 -2.51 10.48
CA LYS A 148 16.06 -3.79 9.90
C LYS A 148 15.45 -3.93 8.52
N GLU A 149 16.18 -4.64 7.65
CA GLU A 149 15.64 -5.09 6.39
C GLU A 149 14.58 -6.17 6.64
N PRO A 150 13.43 -6.16 5.95
CA PRO A 150 12.45 -7.23 6.08
C PRO A 150 13.03 -8.56 5.59
N GLU A 151 13.07 -9.56 6.46
CA GLU A 151 13.49 -10.91 6.11
C GLU A 151 12.31 -11.72 5.56
N ASN A 152 12.60 -12.61 4.61
CA ASN A 152 11.59 -13.52 4.07
C ASN A 152 11.23 -14.58 5.10
N LEU A 153 9.94 -14.85 5.21
CA LEU A 153 9.41 -15.90 6.08
C LEU A 153 9.47 -17.22 5.33
N ASN A 154 9.65 -18.35 6.02
CA ASN A 154 9.79 -19.67 5.40
C ASN A 154 8.72 -19.93 4.32
N GLY A 155 9.13 -19.93 3.04
CA GLY A 155 8.24 -20.13 1.89
C GLY A 155 7.39 -18.92 1.45
N PHE A 156 7.50 -17.77 2.12
CA PHE A 156 6.77 -16.54 1.81
C PHE A 156 7.70 -15.34 1.67
N ASP A 157 7.66 -14.67 0.52
CA ASP A 157 8.41 -13.46 0.23
C ASP A 157 7.79 -12.25 0.96
N TYR A 158 8.07 -12.16 2.25
CA TYR A 158 7.56 -11.10 3.13
C TYR A 158 8.12 -9.73 2.75
N ALA A 159 9.36 -9.69 2.27
CA ALA A 159 9.97 -8.46 1.78
C ALA A 159 9.23 -7.91 0.57
N ALA A 160 8.90 -8.74 -0.43
CA ALA A 160 8.10 -8.34 -1.58
C ALA A 160 6.66 -7.93 -1.19
N TYR A 161 6.06 -8.65 -0.24
CA TYR A 161 4.74 -8.32 0.30
C TYR A 161 4.71 -6.91 0.91
N LEU A 162 5.68 -6.56 1.76
CA LEU A 162 5.76 -5.23 2.36
C LEU A 162 6.10 -4.14 1.32
N LYS A 163 6.99 -4.43 0.36
CA LYS A 163 7.34 -3.49 -0.72
C LYS A 163 6.14 -3.09 -1.56
N LYS A 164 5.20 -4.01 -1.81
CA LYS A 164 3.93 -3.70 -2.50
C LYS A 164 3.13 -2.62 -1.78
N ASP A 165 3.17 -2.59 -0.45
CA ASP A 165 2.52 -1.57 0.38
C ASP A 165 3.36 -0.30 0.56
N GLY A 166 4.51 -0.21 -0.10
CA GLY A 166 5.46 0.90 0.03
C GLY A 166 6.22 0.89 1.35
N ILE A 167 6.23 -0.25 2.06
CA ILE A 167 6.96 -0.44 3.32
C ILE A 167 8.31 -1.06 3.00
N PHE A 168 9.38 -0.33 3.32
CA PHE A 168 10.74 -0.72 2.92
C PHE A 168 11.60 -1.21 4.09
N ALA A 169 11.17 -0.95 5.33
CA ALA A 169 11.90 -1.33 6.53
C ALA A 169 10.96 -1.78 7.66
N VAL A 170 11.52 -2.55 8.58
CA VAL A 170 10.84 -2.99 9.80
C VAL A 170 11.61 -2.52 11.03
N VAL A 171 10.87 -2.12 12.07
CA VAL A 171 11.42 -1.76 13.38
C VAL A 171 10.67 -2.54 14.44
N SER A 172 11.41 -3.28 15.27
CA SER A 172 10.83 -4.15 16.29
C SER A 172 11.13 -3.60 17.69
N PHE A 173 10.08 -3.45 18.49
CA PHE A 173 10.07 -2.96 19.87
C PHE A 173 10.89 -1.68 20.08
N PRO A 174 10.62 -0.60 19.32
CA PRO A 174 11.29 0.67 19.55
C PRO A 174 10.81 1.34 20.84
N VAL A 175 11.58 2.32 21.30
CA VAL A 175 11.13 3.31 22.28
C VAL A 175 10.30 4.35 21.51
N ILE A 176 9.08 4.61 21.96
CA ILE A 176 8.16 5.54 21.31
C ILE A 176 7.81 6.63 22.30
N GLU A 177 7.94 7.88 21.88
CA GLU A 177 7.54 9.08 22.61
C GLU A 177 6.47 9.81 21.79
N GLU A 178 5.34 10.13 22.41
CA GLU A 178 4.29 10.90 21.75
C GLU A 178 4.64 12.39 21.76
N LYS A 179 4.69 13.01 20.57
CA LYS A 179 4.97 14.45 20.43
C LYS A 179 3.69 15.29 20.56
N GLY A 180 2.54 14.64 20.44
CA GLY A 180 1.23 15.26 20.42
C GLY A 180 0.87 15.84 19.05
N GLY A 181 -0.43 15.91 18.79
CA GLY A 181 -1.00 16.43 17.55
C GLY A 181 -1.31 15.34 16.52
N ARG A 182 -2.09 15.71 15.51
CA ARG A 182 -2.51 14.83 14.42
C ARG A 182 -2.04 15.34 13.06
N LYS A 183 -1.50 14.44 12.25
CA LYS A 183 -1.04 14.71 10.89
C LYS A 183 -1.52 13.63 9.94
N GLY A 184 -1.85 14.00 8.71
CA GLY A 184 -2.34 13.06 7.70
C GLY A 184 -3.37 13.69 6.79
N ASN A 185 -3.98 12.88 5.94
CA ASN A 185 -5.06 13.34 5.08
C ASN A 185 -6.32 13.58 5.95
N PRO A 186 -6.89 14.80 5.97
CA PRO A 186 -8.04 15.12 6.82
C PRO A 186 -9.26 14.23 6.55
N ILE A 187 -9.45 13.78 5.31
CA ILE A 187 -10.54 12.87 4.95
C ILE A 187 -10.32 11.50 5.61
N VAL A 188 -9.09 11.00 5.59
CA VAL A 188 -8.74 9.71 6.21
C VAL A 188 -8.90 9.80 7.73
N LEU A 189 -8.45 10.89 8.34
CA LEU A 189 -8.61 11.11 9.79
C LEU A 189 -10.09 11.17 10.19
N PHE A 190 -10.92 11.87 9.40
CA PHE A 190 -12.36 11.93 9.63
C PHE A 190 -13.02 10.55 9.48
N LEU A 191 -12.70 9.80 8.43
CA LEU A 191 -13.23 8.44 8.25
C LEU A 191 -12.80 7.51 9.39
N SER A 192 -11.56 7.63 9.87
CA SER A 192 -11.06 6.88 11.03
C SER A 192 -11.86 7.23 12.29
N SER A 193 -12.13 8.51 12.54
CA SER A 193 -12.91 8.92 13.72
C SER A 193 -14.36 8.45 13.66
N VAL A 194 -14.97 8.46 12.46
CA VAL A 194 -16.31 7.89 12.26
C VAL A 194 -16.29 6.40 12.54
N LYS A 195 -15.31 5.67 12.00
CA LYS A 195 -15.15 4.23 12.23
C LYS A 195 -15.03 3.91 13.73
N HIS A 196 -14.13 4.58 14.45
CA HIS A 196 -13.95 4.38 15.90
C HIS A 196 -15.24 4.69 16.69
N ALA A 197 -15.97 5.74 16.33
CA ALA A 197 -17.25 6.02 16.97
C ALA A 197 -18.26 4.87 16.76
N PHE A 198 -18.28 4.23 15.59
CA PHE A 198 -19.10 3.04 15.36
C PHE A 198 -18.62 1.83 16.17
N GLU A 199 -17.31 1.59 16.24
CA GLU A 199 -16.71 0.52 17.05
C GLU A 199 -17.13 0.64 18.53
N GLU A 200 -17.02 1.84 19.11
CA GLU A 200 -17.43 2.09 20.49
C GLU A 200 -18.92 1.84 20.74
N LYS A 201 -19.78 2.21 19.78
CA LYS A 201 -21.23 1.95 19.89
C LYS A 201 -21.55 0.46 19.79
N ILE A 202 -20.82 -0.28 18.95
CA ILE A 202 -20.98 -1.74 18.84
C ILE A 202 -20.54 -2.40 20.15
N ASP A 203 -19.38 -2.02 20.68
CA ASP A 203 -18.83 -2.58 21.92
C ASP A 203 -19.71 -2.26 23.14
N ALA A 204 -20.38 -1.10 23.15
CA ALA A 204 -21.34 -0.76 24.17
C ALA A 204 -22.69 -1.51 24.04
N ALA A 205 -23.07 -1.91 22.82
CA ALA A 205 -24.36 -2.53 22.54
C ALA A 205 -24.33 -4.07 22.58
N LEU A 206 -23.19 -4.68 22.29
CA LEU A 206 -23.04 -6.13 22.14
C LEU A 206 -21.89 -6.66 23.01
N PRO A 207 -22.13 -7.68 23.84
CA PRO A 207 -21.05 -8.33 24.57
C PRO A 207 -20.15 -9.14 23.63
N GLU A 208 -18.90 -9.36 24.02
CA GLU A 208 -18.01 -10.30 23.34
C GLU A 208 -18.56 -11.74 23.43
N PRO A 209 -18.43 -12.57 22.38
CA PRO A 209 -17.70 -12.35 21.13
C PRO A 209 -18.53 -11.70 19.99
N TYR A 210 -19.79 -11.31 20.27
CA TYR A 210 -20.72 -10.81 19.26
C TYR A 210 -20.36 -9.40 18.78
N GLY A 211 -19.80 -8.56 19.67
CA GLY A 211 -19.23 -7.26 19.31
C GLY A 211 -18.11 -7.40 18.28
N ALA A 212 -17.12 -8.25 18.54
CA ALA A 212 -16.06 -8.56 17.57
C ALA A 212 -16.59 -9.12 16.24
N LEU A 213 -17.60 -9.99 16.27
CA LEU A 213 -18.23 -10.50 15.05
C LEU A 213 -18.91 -9.36 14.26
N ALA A 214 -19.65 -8.48 14.93
CA ALA A 214 -20.33 -7.35 14.30
C ALA A 214 -19.32 -6.35 13.70
N LYS A 215 -18.22 -6.03 14.40
CA LYS A 215 -17.14 -5.19 13.86
C LYS A 215 -16.45 -5.85 12.66
N GLY A 216 -16.21 -7.16 12.72
CA GLY A 216 -15.68 -7.92 11.58
C GLY A 216 -16.59 -7.91 10.35
N LEU A 217 -17.91 -8.00 10.56
CA LEU A 217 -18.90 -7.98 9.49
C LEU A 217 -19.15 -6.58 8.95
N LEU A 218 -19.32 -5.57 9.78
CA LEU A 218 -19.73 -4.23 9.34
C LEU A 218 -18.53 -3.34 8.96
N LEU A 219 -17.42 -3.46 9.69
CA LEU A 219 -16.25 -2.58 9.58
C LEU A 219 -15.02 -3.30 9.02
N GLY A 220 -15.10 -4.61 8.80
CA GLY A 220 -14.00 -5.42 8.28
C GLY A 220 -12.90 -5.75 9.30
N GLU A 221 -13.13 -5.50 10.59
CA GLU A 221 -12.18 -5.71 11.68
C GLU A 221 -12.11 -7.18 12.11
N ARG A 222 -11.37 -8.00 11.36
CA ARG A 222 -11.32 -9.46 11.60
C ARG A 222 -10.40 -9.89 12.73
N GLU A 223 -9.39 -9.08 13.06
CA GLU A 223 -8.36 -9.44 14.02
C GLU A 223 -8.95 -9.64 15.42
N SER A 224 -10.02 -8.92 15.72
CA SER A 224 -10.74 -8.97 17.00
C SER A 224 -11.64 -10.19 17.16
N ILE A 225 -11.91 -10.97 16.10
CA ILE A 225 -12.78 -12.17 16.18
C ILE A 225 -12.04 -13.30 16.90
N PRO A 226 -12.60 -13.86 17.99
CA PRO A 226 -11.99 -14.96 18.73
C PRO A 226 -11.78 -16.24 17.88
N ASP A 227 -10.69 -16.94 18.15
CA ASP A 227 -10.28 -18.10 17.35
C ASP A 227 -11.20 -19.31 17.52
N ASP A 228 -11.82 -19.48 18.68
CA ASP A 228 -12.87 -20.48 18.92
C ASP A 228 -14.09 -20.24 18.02
N LEU A 229 -14.49 -18.97 17.86
CA LEU A 229 -15.58 -18.59 16.97
C LEU A 229 -15.19 -18.80 15.49
N LYS A 230 -13.97 -18.44 15.08
CA LYS A 230 -13.45 -18.75 13.73
C LYS A 230 -13.46 -20.26 13.46
N GLN A 231 -13.06 -21.07 14.44
CA GLN A 231 -13.10 -22.53 14.32
C GLN A 231 -14.52 -23.09 14.24
N ALA A 232 -15.48 -22.49 14.95
CA ALA A 232 -16.89 -22.87 14.85
C ALA A 232 -17.43 -22.61 13.44
N PHE A 233 -17.15 -21.43 12.86
CA PHE A 233 -17.52 -21.13 11.46
C PHE A 233 -16.85 -22.08 10.46
N ASN A 234 -15.59 -22.46 10.70
CA ASN A 234 -14.87 -23.41 9.88
C ASN A 234 -15.52 -24.81 9.93
N ARG A 235 -15.79 -25.33 11.12
CA ARG A 235 -16.47 -26.61 11.33
C ARG A 235 -17.87 -26.64 10.70
N ALA A 236 -18.59 -25.52 10.75
CA ALA A 236 -19.91 -25.39 10.16
C ALA A 236 -19.90 -25.10 8.64
N GLY A 237 -18.72 -24.99 8.00
CA GLY A 237 -18.60 -24.73 6.56
C GLY A 237 -18.98 -23.31 6.12
N VAL A 238 -19.11 -22.38 7.06
CA VAL A 238 -19.62 -21.00 6.85
C VAL A 238 -18.57 -19.91 7.07
N THR A 239 -17.27 -20.25 6.98
CA THR A 239 -16.15 -19.30 7.07
C THR A 239 -16.27 -18.10 6.13
N HIS A 240 -16.89 -18.29 4.97
CA HIS A 240 -17.09 -17.24 3.96
C HIS A 240 -17.97 -16.08 4.44
N ILE A 241 -18.80 -16.28 5.46
CA ILE A 241 -19.61 -15.21 6.08
C ILE A 241 -18.68 -14.19 6.76
N VAL A 242 -17.62 -14.69 7.41
CA VAL A 242 -16.63 -13.87 8.11
C VAL A 242 -15.55 -13.33 7.15
N ALA A 243 -15.34 -14.00 6.02
CA ALA A 243 -14.32 -13.62 5.05
C ALA A 243 -14.88 -12.70 3.94
N LEU A 244 -14.83 -11.37 4.14
CA LEU A 244 -15.03 -10.34 3.10
C LEU A 244 -16.25 -10.71 2.25
N SER A 245 -17.38 -10.86 2.91
CA SER A 245 -18.61 -11.10 2.17
C SER A 245 -18.83 -9.88 1.27
N GLY A 246 -19.11 -10.11 -0.02
CA GLY A 246 -19.49 -9.03 -0.95
C GLY A 246 -20.70 -8.21 -0.47
N TYR A 247 -21.35 -8.65 0.61
CA TYR A 247 -22.39 -7.94 1.34
C TYR A 247 -21.92 -6.59 1.88
N ASN A 248 -20.69 -6.48 2.39
CA ASN A 248 -20.14 -5.22 2.93
C ASN A 248 -20.01 -4.15 1.83
N ILE A 249 -19.65 -4.58 0.62
CA ILE A 249 -19.56 -3.71 -0.56
C ILE A 249 -20.97 -3.35 -1.05
N THR A 250 -21.93 -4.28 -0.95
CA THR A 250 -23.32 -4.08 -1.39
C THR A 250 -24.05 -3.08 -0.50
N ILE A 251 -23.90 -3.15 0.82
CA ILE A 251 -24.54 -2.21 1.76
C ILE A 251 -24.08 -0.78 1.47
N VAL A 252 -22.79 -0.55 1.22
CA VAL A 252 -22.27 0.80 0.92
C VAL A 252 -22.63 1.25 -0.49
N GLY A 253 -22.71 0.32 -1.46
CA GLY A 253 -23.02 0.63 -2.85
C GLY A 253 -24.51 0.75 -3.19
N SER A 254 -25.42 0.33 -2.31
CA SER A 254 -26.87 0.40 -2.51
C SER A 254 -27.53 1.66 -1.96
N PHE A 255 -26.75 2.58 -1.39
CA PHE A 255 -27.19 3.91 -0.97
C PHE A 255 -26.52 5.00 -1.81
#